data_AF-A0A953IXF2-F1
#
_entry.id   AF-A0A953IXF2-F1
#
_cell.length_a   1.000
_cell.length_b   1.000
_cell.length_c   1.000
_cell.angle_alpha   90.00
_cell.angle_beta   90.00
_cell.angle_gamma   90.00
#
_symmetry.space_group_name_H-M   'P 1'
#
loop_
_entity.id
_entity.type
_entity.pdbx_description
1 polymer ?
#
loop_
_entity_poly.entity_id
_entity_poly.type
_entity_poly.pdbx_seq_one_letter_code
_entity_poly.pdbx_strand_id
1 'polypeptide(L)'
;MAIEHNLILVAESRHMDRTDFERIAERIRATTDTIDVFIVENGSLNMLIARRAADLPTLIVCPAPLDMFRPRRGRIFAGQWIGKVEEFKRLKAAGLPVSAWRTTQAGAV
;
A
#
# COMPACT_ATOMS: atom_id res chain seq x y z
N MET A 1 1.18 17.97 21.02
CA MET A 1 2.49 18.27 20.40
C MET A 1 2.25 18.76 18.98
N ALA A 2 3.29 19.17 18.24
CA ALA A 2 3.15 19.55 16.83
C ALA A 2 3.30 18.31 15.92
N ILE A 3 2.71 18.34 14.73
CA ILE A 3 2.94 17.31 13.70
C ILE A 3 4.39 17.41 13.22
N GLU A 4 5.10 16.28 13.22
CA GLU A 4 6.50 16.18 12.80
C GLU A 4 6.66 15.35 11.53
N HIS A 5 5.77 14.39 11.29
CA HIS A 5 5.86 13.44 10.18
C HIS A 5 4.51 13.25 9.50
N ASN A 6 4.54 12.87 8.22
CA ASN A 6 3.35 12.41 7.50
C ASN A 6 3.44 10.92 7.20
N LEU A 7 2.31 10.25 7.30
CA LEU A 7 2.09 8.93 6.73
C LEU A 7 1.00 9.00 5.66
N ILE A 8 1.30 8.57 4.45
CA ILE A 8 0.33 8.47 3.36
C ILE A 8 0.08 7.00 3.06
N LEU A 9 -1.16 6.60 3.28
CA LEU A 9 -1.67 5.29 2.94
C LEU A 9 -2.35 5.38 1.57
N VAL A 10 -1.82 4.65 0.60
CA VAL A 10 -2.35 4.62 -0.77
C VAL A 10 -3.19 3.36 -0.93
N ALA A 11 -4.51 3.53 -0.92
CA ALA A 11 -5.47 2.46 -1.10
C ALA A 11 -5.65 2.12 -2.58
N GLU A 12 -5.78 0.82 -2.88
CA GLU A 12 -6.16 0.30 -4.19
C GLU A 12 -7.53 -0.36 -4.04
N SER A 13 -8.59 0.44 -4.15
CA SER A 13 -9.95 0.04 -3.82
C SER A 13 -10.50 -1.07 -4.73
N ARG A 14 -9.83 -1.37 -5.87
CA ARG A 14 -10.18 -2.51 -6.73
C ARG A 14 -9.81 -3.86 -6.14
N HIS A 15 -8.84 -3.88 -5.23
CA HIS A 15 -8.25 -5.11 -4.71
C HIS A 15 -8.25 -5.19 -3.18
N MET A 16 -8.49 -4.08 -2.49
CA MET A 16 -8.41 -3.98 -1.03
C MET A 16 -9.59 -3.17 -0.50
N ASP A 17 -10.04 -3.51 0.71
CA ASP A 17 -11.06 -2.74 1.41
C ASP A 17 -10.46 -1.45 1.97
N ARG A 18 -11.03 -0.31 1.61
CA ARG A 18 -10.63 1.01 2.13
C ARG A 18 -10.75 1.08 3.65
N THR A 19 -11.70 0.37 4.24
CA THR A 19 -11.96 0.33 5.69
C THR A 19 -10.74 -0.14 6.47
N ASP A 20 -9.90 -1.00 5.90
CA ASP A 20 -8.69 -1.47 6.56
C ASP A 20 -7.66 -0.33 6.71
N PHE A 21 -7.55 0.55 5.71
CA PHE A 21 -6.69 1.72 5.80
C PHE A 21 -7.21 2.75 6.81
N GLU A 22 -8.53 2.90 6.92
CA GLU A 22 -9.18 3.77 7.90
C GLU A 22 -8.89 3.29 9.32
N ARG A 23 -9.01 1.98 9.58
CA ARG A 23 -8.65 1.37 10.87
C ARG A 23 -7.17 1.55 11.21
N ILE A 24 -6.27 1.41 10.23
CA ILE A 24 -4.84 1.67 10.43
C ILE A 24 -4.63 3.14 10.81
N ALA A 25 -5.25 4.08 10.10
CA ALA A 25 -5.13 5.50 10.37
C ALA A 25 -5.67 5.86 11.78
N GLU A 26 -6.82 5.33 12.17
CA GLU A 26 -7.38 5.49 13.52
C GLU A 26 -6.42 4.99 14.59
N ARG A 27 -5.87 3.78 14.41
CA ARG A 27 -4.93 3.20 15.38
C ARG A 27 -3.65 4.02 15.54
N ILE A 28 -3.12 4.56 14.44
CA ILE A 28 -1.91 5.39 14.48
C ILE A 28 -2.21 6.71 15.19
N ARG A 29 -3.32 7.38 14.84
CA ARG A 29 -3.76 8.63 15.49
C ARG A 29 -4.04 8.44 16.99
N ALA A 30 -4.51 7.26 17.39
CA ALA A 30 -4.70 6.92 18.81
C ALA A 30 -3.38 6.64 19.55
N THR A 31 -2.31 6.30 18.83
CA THR A 31 -1.00 5.94 19.40
C THR A 31 -0.08 7.15 19.53
N THR A 32 -0.16 8.09 18.59
CA THR A 32 0.72 9.27 18.57
C THR A 32 0.05 10.46 17.90
N ASP A 33 0.31 11.65 18.44
CA ASP A 33 -0.13 12.94 17.93
C ASP A 33 0.92 13.63 17.06
N THR A 34 2.09 13.02 16.81
CA THR A 34 3.19 13.61 16.01
C THR A 34 3.15 13.21 14.54
N ILE A 35 2.25 12.29 14.15
CA ILE A 35 2.11 11.79 12.78
C ILE A 35 0.74 12.18 12.22
N ASP A 36 0.73 12.95 11.13
CA ASP A 36 -0.50 13.19 10.36
C ASP A 36 -0.68 12.09 9.30
N VAL A 37 -1.85 11.46 9.29
CA VAL A 37 -2.13 10.28 8.46
C VAL A 37 -3.15 10.64 7.39
N PHE A 38 -2.79 10.40 6.13
CA PHE A 38 -3.65 10.63 4.96
C PHE A 38 -3.96 9.32 4.26
N ILE A 39 -5.18 9.21 3.73
CA ILE A 39 -5.59 8.09 2.89
C ILE A 39 -5.92 8.64 1.50
N VAL A 40 -5.26 8.12 0.48
CA VAL A 40 -5.46 8.50 -0.92
C VAL A 40 -5.74 7.26 -1.77
N GLU A 41 -6.37 7.45 -2.93
CA GLU A 41 -6.62 6.37 -3.88
C GLU A 41 -5.48 6.28 -4.90
N ASN A 42 -5.03 5.07 -5.19
CA ASN A 42 -3.88 4.79 -6.06
C ASN A 42 -4.09 5.29 -7.51
N GLY A 43 -5.31 5.16 -8.02
CA GLY A 43 -5.71 5.61 -9.35
C GLY A 43 -6.07 7.10 -9.44
N SER A 44 -5.93 7.87 -8.34
CA SER A 44 -6.31 9.29 -8.31
C SER A 44 -5.10 10.20 -8.11
N LEU A 45 -5.03 11.27 -8.90
CA LEU A 45 -4.10 12.37 -8.64
C LEU A 45 -4.61 13.18 -7.45
N ASN A 46 -3.87 13.17 -6.34
CA ASN A 46 -4.17 14.02 -5.19
C ASN A 46 -3.04 15.04 -4.97
N MET A 47 -3.10 16.15 -5.72
CA MET A 47 -2.06 17.19 -5.69
C MET A 47 -1.94 17.89 -4.34
N LEU A 48 -3.04 18.02 -3.59
CA LEU A 48 -3.04 18.62 -2.26
C LEU A 48 -2.21 17.77 -1.29
N ILE A 49 -2.48 16.46 -1.25
CA ILE A 49 -1.74 15.53 -0.40
C ILE A 49 -0.30 15.35 -0.89
N ALA A 50 -0.07 15.33 -2.21
CA ALA A 50 1.29 15.32 -2.78
C ALA A 50 2.10 16.57 -2.42
N ARG A 51 1.44 17.73 -2.24
CA ARG A 51 2.06 18.95 -1.75
C ARG A 51 2.34 18.87 -0.25
N ARG A 52 1.39 18.41 0.57
CA ARG A 52 1.61 18.21 2.02
C ARG A 52 2.75 17.22 2.29
N ALA A 53 2.88 16.18 1.47
CA ALA A 53 4.02 15.25 1.51
C ALA A 53 5.38 15.96 1.34
N ALA A 54 5.39 17.12 0.69
CA ALA A 54 6.59 17.92 0.45
C ALA A 54 7.00 18.78 1.65
N ASP A 55 6.11 19.01 2.60
CA ASP A 55 6.35 19.96 3.70
C ASP A 55 7.01 19.27 4.91
N LEU A 56 6.58 18.04 5.25
CA LEU A 56 7.12 17.27 6.39
C LEU A 56 7.73 15.93 5.95
N PRO A 57 8.69 15.37 6.71
CA PRO A 57 9.21 14.03 6.45
C PRO A 57 8.04 13.05 6.25
N THR A 58 8.00 12.40 5.08
CA THR A 58 6.82 11.64 4.66
C THR A 58 7.18 10.21 4.31
N LEU A 59 6.42 9.27 4.89
CA LEU A 59 6.41 7.86 4.52
C LEU A 59 5.14 7.57 3.71
N ILE A 60 5.30 6.82 2.61
CA ILE A 60 4.21 6.49 1.70
C ILE A 60 4.17 4.97 1.59
N VAL A 61 3.01 4.39 1.89
CA VAL A 61 2.81 2.95 1.87
C VAL A 61 1.68 2.63 0.90
N CYS A 62 2.00 1.82 -0.11
CA CYS A 62 1.04 1.27 -1.06
C CYS A 62 1.25 -0.25 -1.10
N PRO A 63 0.28 -1.08 -0.69
CA PRO A 63 0.45 -2.54 -0.77
C PRO A 63 0.43 -3.07 -2.22
N ALA A 64 -0.03 -2.26 -3.17
CA ALA A 64 -0.03 -2.54 -4.61
C ALA A 64 1.12 -1.79 -5.33
N PRO A 65 1.39 -2.09 -6.62
CA PRO A 65 2.17 -1.18 -7.44
C PRO A 65 1.56 0.21 -7.45
N LEU A 66 2.41 1.22 -7.24
CA LEU A 66 1.97 2.61 -7.24
C LEU A 66 1.63 3.06 -8.67
N ASP A 67 0.38 3.48 -8.89
CA ASP A 67 -0.13 3.84 -10.21
C ASP A 67 0.00 5.34 -10.48
N MET A 68 -1.02 6.14 -10.20
CA MET A 68 -1.09 7.56 -10.57
C MET A 68 -0.58 8.49 -9.47
N PHE A 69 -0.50 8.03 -8.23
CA PHE A 69 0.02 8.84 -7.13
C PHE A 69 1.51 9.14 -7.32
N ARG A 70 1.87 10.43 -7.33
CA ARG A 70 3.23 10.94 -7.58
C ARG A 70 3.62 11.98 -6.53
N PRO A 71 4.20 11.55 -5.39
CA PRO A 71 4.66 12.47 -4.37
C PRO A 71 5.92 13.22 -4.84
N ARG A 72 6.10 14.48 -4.41
CA ARG A 72 7.30 15.27 -4.76
C ARG A 72 8.55 14.86 -3.99
N ARG A 73 8.38 14.25 -2.82
CA ARG A 73 9.45 13.72 -1.95
C ARG A 73 8.89 12.63 -1.03
N GLY A 74 9.76 12.07 -0.21
CA GLY A 74 9.40 11.09 0.81
C GLY A 74 9.80 9.68 0.42
N ARG A 75 9.77 8.77 1.40
CA ARG A 75 10.13 7.37 1.18
C ARG A 75 8.89 6.60 0.77
N ILE A 76 9.01 5.82 -0.31
CA ILE A 76 7.92 5.01 -0.85
C ILE A 76 8.20 3.54 -0.58
N PHE A 77 7.24 2.87 0.04
CA PHE A 77 7.14 1.42 0.10
C PHE A 77 5.92 1.00 -0.72
N ALA A 78 6.17 0.59 -1.96
CA ALA A 78 5.16 0.08 -2.85
C ALA A 78 5.32 -1.44 -2.99
N GLY A 79 4.21 -2.16 -2.95
CA GLY A 79 4.15 -3.57 -3.25
C GLY A 79 4.29 -3.84 -4.75
N GLN A 80 4.32 -5.12 -5.08
CA GLN A 80 4.30 -5.58 -6.46
C GLN A 80 3.25 -6.67 -6.60
N TRP A 81 2.58 -6.73 -7.75
CA TRP A 81 1.71 -7.86 -8.04
C TRP A 81 2.54 -9.12 -8.20
N ILE A 82 2.19 -10.15 -7.43
CA ILE A 82 2.73 -11.49 -7.58
C ILE A 82 1.59 -12.42 -7.97
N GLY A 83 1.73 -13.12 -9.09
CA GLY A 83 0.75 -14.12 -9.50
C GLY A 83 0.74 -15.28 -8.51
N LYS A 84 -0.43 -15.91 -8.29
CA LYS A 84 -0.59 -16.98 -7.29
C LYS A 84 0.39 -18.15 -7.49
N VAL A 85 0.64 -18.50 -8.74
CA VAL A 85 1.63 -19.54 -9.10
C VAL A 85 3.04 -19.13 -8.67
N GLU A 86 3.41 -17.88 -8.88
CA GLU A 86 4.73 -17.34 -8.51
C GLU A 86 4.87 -17.20 -6.99
N GLU A 87 3.81 -16.79 -6.29
CA GLU A 87 3.74 -16.80 -4.83
C GLU A 87 4.04 -18.19 -4.27
N PHE A 88 3.38 -19.23 -4.79
CA PHE A 88 3.58 -20.62 -4.35
C PHE A 88 5.00 -21.12 -4.63
N LYS A 89 5.57 -20.76 -5.79
CA LYS A 89 6.97 -21.09 -6.12
C LYS A 89 7.93 -20.45 -5.11
N ARG A 90 7.76 -19.17 -4.78
CA ARG A 90 8.62 -18.46 -3.82
C ARG A 90 8.48 -19.00 -2.40
N LEU A 91 7.27 -19.27 -1.95
CA LEU A 91 7.01 -19.88 -0.64
C LEU A 91 7.69 -21.26 -0.54
N LYS A 92 7.53 -22.12 -1.55
CA LYS A 92 8.18 -23.42 -1.61
C LYS A 92 9.72 -23.31 -1.61
N ALA A 93 10.26 -22.38 -2.40
CA ALA A 93 11.71 -22.13 -2.45
C ALA A 93 12.28 -21.61 -1.12
N ALA A 94 11.47 -20.88 -0.35
CA ALA A 94 11.82 -20.44 1.00
C ALA A 94 11.65 -21.54 2.08
N GLY A 95 11.28 -22.77 1.70
CA GLY A 95 11.07 -23.87 2.63
C GLY A 95 9.77 -23.78 3.42
N LEU A 96 8.84 -22.90 3.03
CA LEU A 96 7.55 -22.77 3.69
C LEU A 96 6.57 -23.84 3.17
N PRO A 97 5.72 -24.41 4.05
CA PRO A 97 4.71 -25.36 3.63
C PRO A 97 3.71 -24.69 2.69
N VAL A 98 3.46 -25.33 1.55
CA VAL A 98 2.45 -24.92 0.58
C VAL A 98 1.53 -26.10 0.29
N SER A 99 0.23 -25.85 0.10
CA SER A 99 -0.70 -26.89 -0.31
C SER A 99 -0.34 -27.43 -1.69
N ALA A 100 -0.67 -28.69 -1.98
CA ALA A 100 -0.55 -29.23 -3.33
C ALA A 100 -1.36 -28.35 -4.32
N TRP A 101 -0.75 -28.02 -5.45
CA TRP A 101 -1.34 -27.13 -6.45
C TRP A 101 -0.97 -27.56 -7.87
N ARG A 102 -1.81 -27.19 -8.83
CA ARG A 102 -1.56 -27.37 -10.27
C ARG A 102 -2.08 -26.14 -11.02
N THR A 103 -1.38 -25.73 -12.07
CA THR A 103 -1.89 -24.69 -12.97
C THR A 103 -2.98 -25.26 -13.85
N THR A 104 -4.09 -24.55 -14.00
CA THR A 104 -5.12 -24.83 -15.02
C THR A 104 -5.03 -23.76 -16.09
N GLN A 105 -5.11 -24.13 -17.37
CA GLN A 105 -5.31 -23.13 -18.42
C GLN A 105 -6.79 -22.75 -18.47
N ALA A 106 -7.09 -21.46 -18.57
CA ALA A 106 -8.42 -21.01 -18.94
C ALA A 106 -8.68 -21.53 -20.36
N GLY A 107 -9.72 -22.33 -20.53
CA GLY A 107 -10.06 -22.92 -21.82
C GLY A 107 -10.26 -21.85 -22.88
N ALA A 108 -9.65 -22.06 -24.05
CA ALA A 108 -10.08 -21.46 -25.29
C ALA A 108 -11.59 -21.70 -25.45
N VAL A 109 -12.35 -20.63 -25.62
CA VAL A 109 -13.73 -20.67 -26.13
C VAL A 109 -13.65 -20.58 -27.65
#